data_AF-A0A9W7BX49-F1
#
_entry.id   AF-A0A9W7BX49-F1
#
_cell.length_a   1.000
_cell.length_b   1.000
_cell.length_c   1.000
_cell.angle_alpha   90.00
_cell.angle_beta   90.00
_cell.angle_gamma   90.00
#
_symmetry.space_group_name_H-M   'P 1'
#
loop_
_entity.id
_entity.type
_entity.pdbx_description
1 polymer ?
#
loop_
_entity_poly.entity_id
_entity_poly.type
_entity_poly.pdbx_seq_one_letter_code
_entity_poly.pdbx_strand_id
1 'polypeptide(L)'
;MSATDKLCLGMAMVYSFFGITLFLAPATFWGPDSPLSYWTAMDESGIWFGRTLGVWMTATTTSPWTAGVPKSALAKLYLVPNVLKLLLFIQAAFFLETTGPGVNAMLPVNMWWTQIPVAAGLLMLNLQAVGEKGKAA
;
A
#
# COMPACT_ATOMS: atom_id res chain seq x y z
N MET A 1 16.14 -12.56 10.09
CA MET A 1 14.68 -12.33 9.92
C MET A 1 14.11 -13.37 8.98
N SER A 2 13.01 -14.00 9.37
CA SER A 2 12.21 -14.88 8.50
C SER A 2 11.60 -14.09 7.33
N ALA A 3 11.09 -14.78 6.30
CA ALA A 3 10.30 -14.13 5.24
C ALA A 3 9.02 -13.51 5.83
N THR A 4 8.40 -14.19 6.80
CA THR A 4 7.27 -13.65 7.58
C THR A 4 7.61 -12.32 8.27
N ASP A 5 8.78 -12.20 8.90
CA ASP A 5 9.22 -10.95 9.53
C ASP A 5 9.47 -9.85 8.50
N LYS A 6 10.17 -10.17 7.41
CA LYS A 6 10.47 -9.22 6.32
C LYS A 6 9.19 -8.70 5.68
N LEU A 7 8.24 -9.59 5.42
CA LEU A 7 6.92 -9.23 4.89
C LEU A 7 6.22 -8.27 5.83
N CYS A 8 6.05 -8.63 7.10
CA CYS A 8 5.30 -7.78 8.04
C CYS A 8 5.96 -6.42 8.21
N LEU A 9 7.30 -6.37 8.29
CA LEU A 9 8.03 -5.11 8.36
C LEU A 9 7.86 -4.28 7.09
N GLY A 10 7.99 -4.90 5.90
CA GLY A 10 7.80 -4.22 4.62
C GLY A 10 6.37 -3.69 4.45
N MET A 11 5.37 -4.49 4.80
CA MET A 11 3.96 -4.10 4.79
C MET A 11 3.70 -2.93 5.73
N ALA A 12 4.28 -2.95 6.94
CA ALA A 12 4.17 -1.84 7.88
C ALA A 12 4.83 -0.57 7.36
N MET A 13 6.09 -0.64 6.92
CA MET A 13 6.82 0.54 6.42
C MET A 13 6.10 1.21 5.25
N VAL A 14 5.66 0.41 4.27
CA VAL A 14 5.00 0.94 3.07
C VAL A 14 3.58 1.38 3.42
N TYR A 15 2.73 0.47 3.88
CA TYR A 15 1.30 0.74 3.97
C TYR A 15 0.86 1.52 5.21
N SER A 16 1.67 1.62 6.27
CA SER A 16 1.39 2.58 7.34
C SER A 16 1.75 4.01 6.93
N PHE A 17 2.81 4.22 6.14
CA PHE A 17 3.11 5.54 5.56
C PHE A 17 1.98 6.00 4.64
N PHE A 18 1.55 5.14 3.70
CA PHE A 18 0.36 5.40 2.88
C PHE A 18 -0.88 5.62 3.74
N GLY A 19 -1.07 4.78 4.76
CA GLY A 19 -2.25 4.82 5.60
C GLY A 19 -2.40 6.11 6.41
N ILE A 20 -1.32 6.56 7.05
CA ILE A 20 -1.29 7.77 7.86
C ILE A 20 -1.54 9.01 6.99
N THR A 21 -0.85 9.11 5.86
CA THR A 21 -0.98 10.26 4.95
C THR A 21 -2.34 10.31 4.24
N LEU A 22 -2.92 9.16 3.89
CA LEU A 22 -4.29 9.06 3.37
C LEU A 22 -5.34 9.49 4.41
N PHE A 23 -5.11 9.20 5.69
CA PHE A 23 -6.01 9.65 6.76
C PHE A 23 -5.92 11.16 6.99
N LEU A 24 -4.70 11.70 7.08
CA LEU A 24 -4.48 13.09 7.43
C LEU A 24 -4.85 14.06 6.30
N ALA A 25 -4.30 13.83 5.09
CA ALA A 25 -4.44 14.79 3.99
C ALA A 25 -4.37 14.09 2.62
N PRO A 26 -5.41 13.31 2.24
CA PRO A 26 -5.36 12.48 1.03
C PRO A 26 -5.19 13.31 -0.26
N ALA A 27 -5.85 14.47 -0.39
CA ALA A 27 -5.70 15.34 -1.56
C ALA A 27 -4.27 15.90 -1.69
N THR A 28 -3.65 16.30 -0.57
CA THR A 28 -2.30 16.86 -0.53
C THR A 28 -1.20 15.84 -0.78
N PHE A 29 -1.37 14.59 -0.31
CA PHE A 29 -0.32 13.56 -0.49
C PHE A 29 -0.52 12.70 -1.72
N TRP A 30 -1.74 12.58 -2.23
CA TRP A 30 -2.06 11.59 -3.27
C TRP A 30 -2.97 12.12 -4.37
N GLY A 31 -3.67 13.24 -4.14
CA GLY A 31 -4.62 13.84 -5.07
C GLY A 31 -4.04 14.96 -5.94
N PRO A 32 -4.92 15.80 -6.54
CA PRO A 32 -4.53 16.83 -7.51
C PRO A 32 -3.57 17.90 -6.94
N ASP A 33 -3.66 18.15 -5.63
CA ASP A 33 -2.82 19.11 -4.92
C ASP A 33 -1.43 18.55 -4.59
N SER A 34 -1.18 17.28 -4.90
CA SER A 34 0.01 16.61 -4.45
C SER A 34 1.25 16.94 -5.27
N PRO A 35 2.40 17.17 -4.60
CA PRO A 35 3.69 17.14 -5.29
C PRO A 35 4.06 15.73 -5.76
N LEU A 36 3.37 14.70 -5.23
CA LEU A 36 3.53 13.30 -5.60
C LEU A 36 2.53 12.95 -6.72
N SER A 37 3.06 12.63 -7.89
CA SER A 37 2.33 12.38 -9.14
C SER A 37 1.53 11.05 -9.14
N TYR A 38 0.44 10.99 -8.35
CA TYR A 38 -0.43 9.81 -8.19
C TYR A 38 -1.80 9.98 -8.88
N TRP A 39 -2.73 10.73 -8.27
CA TRP A 39 -4.06 10.98 -8.80
C TRP A 39 -4.20 12.43 -9.27
N THR A 40 -4.80 12.64 -10.44
CA THR A 40 -5.07 13.98 -10.99
C THR A 40 -6.47 14.48 -10.67
N ALA A 41 -7.33 13.62 -10.11
CA ALA A 41 -8.68 13.95 -9.66
C ALA A 41 -8.99 13.24 -8.33
N MET A 42 -9.66 13.93 -7.42
CA MET A 42 -10.18 13.35 -6.18
C MET A 42 -11.39 14.16 -5.70
N ASP A 43 -12.56 13.52 -5.69
CA ASP A 43 -13.80 14.11 -5.20
C ASP A 43 -13.97 13.88 -3.69
N GLU A 44 -15.07 14.39 -3.12
CA GLU A 44 -15.38 14.23 -1.70
C GLU A 44 -15.49 12.75 -1.30
N SER A 45 -16.03 11.91 -2.19
CA SER A 45 -16.14 10.47 -1.95
C SER A 45 -14.76 9.81 -1.89
N GLY A 46 -13.87 10.15 -2.83
CA GLY A 46 -12.48 9.69 -2.86
C GLY A 46 -11.70 10.11 -1.61
N ILE A 47 -11.90 11.34 -1.12
CA ILE A 47 -11.32 11.80 0.14
C ILE A 47 -11.82 10.96 1.32
N TRP A 48 -13.13 10.75 1.42
CA TRP A 48 -13.72 9.99 2.53
C TRP A 48 -13.26 8.52 2.53
N PHE A 49 -13.30 7.86 1.37
CA PHE A 49 -12.82 6.49 1.23
C PHE A 49 -11.32 6.38 1.44
N GLY A 50 -10.54 7.36 0.97
CA GLY A 50 -9.11 7.46 1.23
C GLY A 50 -8.79 7.48 2.72
N ARG A 51 -9.51 8.31 3.50
CA ARG A 51 -9.33 8.37 4.95
C ARG A 51 -9.67 7.07 5.65
N THR A 52 -10.80 6.46 5.30
CA THR A 52 -11.25 5.19 5.87
C THR A 52 -10.24 4.08 5.56
N LEU A 53 -9.78 4.00 4.30
CA LEU A 53 -8.74 3.07 3.88
C LEU A 53 -7.42 3.33 4.64
N GLY A 54 -7.09 4.59 4.89
CA GLY A 54 -5.89 4.98 5.64
C GLY A 54 -5.88 4.45 7.08
N VAL A 55 -7.01 4.57 7.78
CA VAL A 55 -7.20 3.98 9.12
C VAL A 55 -7.02 2.46 9.06
N TRP A 56 -7.72 1.79 8.13
CA TRP A 56 -7.67 0.33 8.02
C TRP A 56 -6.26 -0.18 7.66
N MET A 57 -5.57 0.48 6.72
CA MET A 57 -4.20 0.12 6.34
C MET A 57 -3.23 0.28 7.51
N THR A 58 -3.28 1.39 8.23
CA THR A 58 -2.40 1.65 9.38
C THR A 58 -2.65 0.65 10.51
N ALA A 59 -3.92 0.46 10.89
CA ALA A 59 -4.29 -0.47 11.95
C ALA A 59 -3.88 -1.91 11.62
N THR A 60 -4.18 -2.37 10.41
CA THR A 60 -3.89 -3.75 10.01
C THR A 60 -2.37 -3.99 9.92
N THR A 61 -1.63 -3.08 9.27
CA THR A 61 -0.20 -3.30 8.98
C THR A 61 0.71 -3.15 10.19
N THR A 62 0.28 -2.39 11.20
CA THR A 62 1.03 -2.22 12.46
C THR A 62 0.56 -3.16 13.58
N SER A 63 -0.50 -3.94 13.34
CA SER A 63 -1.14 -4.79 14.35
C SER A 63 -0.23 -5.81 15.07
N PRO A 64 0.91 -6.30 14.49
CA PRO A 64 1.85 -7.12 15.26
C PRO A 64 2.48 -6.39 16.46
N TRP A 65 2.70 -5.09 16.33
CA TRP A 65 3.38 -4.28 17.35
C TRP A 65 2.41 -3.52 18.24
N THR A 66 1.23 -3.20 17.74
CA THR A 66 0.22 -2.41 18.47
C THR A 66 -0.82 -3.27 19.17
N ALA A 67 -1.13 -4.45 18.62
CA ALA A 67 -2.19 -5.34 19.12
C ALA A 67 -1.74 -6.80 19.32
N GLY A 68 -0.47 -7.11 19.11
CA GLY A 68 0.08 -8.46 19.29
C GLY A 68 -0.43 -9.50 18.28
N VAL A 69 -0.94 -9.08 17.12
CA VAL A 69 -1.46 -10.01 16.10
C VAL A 69 -0.33 -10.89 15.58
N PRO A 70 -0.50 -12.23 15.54
CA PRO A 70 0.52 -13.12 15.01
C PRO A 70 0.88 -12.81 13.55
N LYS A 71 2.16 -12.57 13.29
CA LYS A 71 2.67 -12.27 11.94
C LYS A 71 2.36 -13.37 10.92
N SER A 72 2.33 -14.63 11.35
CA SER A 72 1.98 -15.78 10.50
C SER A 72 0.51 -15.75 10.05
N ALA A 73 -0.40 -15.25 10.89
CA ALA A 73 -1.78 -15.03 10.51
C ALA A 73 -1.90 -13.88 9.50
N LEU A 74 -1.16 -12.79 9.73
CA LEU A 74 -1.12 -11.66 8.79
C LEU A 74 -0.51 -12.02 7.44
N ALA A 75 0.51 -12.88 7.39
CA ALA A 75 1.07 -13.36 6.13
C ALA A 75 -0.01 -14.01 5.26
N LYS A 76 -0.92 -14.81 5.84
CA LYS A 76 -2.05 -15.37 5.11
C LYS A 76 -3.06 -14.29 4.70
N LEU A 77 -3.36 -13.37 5.62
CA LEU A 77 -4.31 -12.26 5.37
C LEU A 77 -3.84 -11.34 4.24
N TYR A 78 -2.54 -11.06 4.15
CA TYR A 78 -1.96 -10.15 3.15
C TYR A 78 -1.93 -10.71 1.73
N LEU A 79 -2.06 -12.03 1.55
CA LEU A 79 -1.91 -12.64 0.24
C LEU A 79 -2.95 -12.09 -0.76
N VAL A 80 -4.23 -12.09 -0.36
CA VAL A 80 -5.32 -11.60 -1.22
C VAL A 80 -5.17 -10.09 -1.51
N PRO A 81 -5.01 -9.21 -0.50
CA PRO A 81 -4.73 -7.80 -0.75
C PRO A 81 -3.51 -7.54 -1.63
N ASN A 82 -2.40 -8.27 -1.47
CA ASN A 82 -1.19 -8.03 -2.25
C ASN A 82 -1.38 -8.40 -3.73
N VAL A 83 -2.11 -9.49 -4.02
CA VAL A 83 -2.48 -9.82 -5.40
C VAL A 83 -3.37 -8.73 -5.99
N LEU A 84 -4.45 -8.35 -5.29
CA LEU A 84 -5.40 -7.36 -5.80
C LEU A 84 -4.77 -5.98 -5.96
N LYS A 85 -3.93 -5.55 -5.02
CA LYS A 85 -3.21 -4.27 -5.11
C LYS A 85 -2.25 -4.24 -6.30
N LEU A 86 -1.53 -5.32 -6.58
CA LEU A 86 -0.66 -5.37 -7.76
C LEU A 86 -1.46 -5.14 -9.05
N LEU A 87 -2.62 -5.79 -9.19
CA LEU A 87 -3.51 -5.59 -10.33
C LEU A 87 -4.04 -4.14 -10.41
N LEU A 88 -4.46 -3.57 -9.29
CA LEU A 88 -4.91 -2.18 -9.22
C LEU A 88 -3.80 -1.18 -9.55
N PHE A 89 -2.55 -1.43 -9.14
CA PHE A 89 -1.42 -0.56 -9.46
C PHE A 89 -1.05 -0.65 -10.94
N ILE A 90 -1.17 -1.82 -11.56
CA ILE A 90 -1.04 -1.96 -13.02
C ILE A 90 -2.16 -1.20 -13.73
N GLN A 91 -3.40 -1.31 -13.24
CA GLN A 91 -4.53 -0.54 -13.77
C GLN A 91 -4.27 0.97 -13.69
N ALA A 92 -3.87 1.46 -12.52
CA ALA A 92 -3.57 2.87 -12.29
C ALA A 92 -2.34 3.36 -13.08
N ALA A 93 -1.35 2.51 -13.32
CA ALA A 93 -0.15 2.87 -14.07
C ALA A 93 -0.38 3.08 -15.57
N PHE A 94 -1.30 2.33 -16.17
CA PHE A 94 -1.37 2.18 -17.62
C PHE A 94 -2.76 2.40 -18.24
N PHE A 95 -3.83 2.35 -17.45
CA PHE A 95 -5.19 2.30 -17.99
C PHE A 95 -6.11 3.41 -17.46
N LEU A 96 -5.73 4.13 -16.40
CA LEU A 96 -6.54 5.21 -15.84
C LEU A 96 -6.06 6.58 -16.34
N GLU A 97 -6.99 7.36 -16.90
CA GLU A 97 -6.74 8.73 -17.36
C GLU A 97 -6.65 9.73 -16.20
N THR A 98 -7.10 9.35 -15.01
CA THR A 98 -7.11 10.18 -13.79
C THR A 98 -5.86 10.00 -12.93
N THR A 99 -4.75 9.56 -13.52
CA THR A 99 -3.49 9.29 -12.83
C THR A 99 -2.29 9.92 -13.54
N GLY A 100 -1.19 10.10 -12.81
CA GLY A 100 0.05 10.67 -13.34
C GLY A 100 0.28 12.13 -12.92
N PRO A 101 1.14 12.87 -13.66
CA PRO A 101 1.57 14.21 -13.25
C PRO A 101 0.43 15.21 -13.23
N GLY A 102 0.04 15.64 -12.03
CA GLY A 102 -0.85 16.78 -11.81
C GLY A 102 -0.11 18.12 -11.97
N VAL A 103 -0.86 19.22 -11.88
CA VAL A 103 -0.31 20.59 -12.04
C VAL A 103 0.78 20.95 -11.02
N ASN A 104 0.74 20.31 -9.84
CA ASN A 104 1.70 20.54 -8.75
C ASN A 104 2.81 19.48 -8.67
N ALA A 105 2.85 18.52 -9.61
CA ALA A 105 3.80 17.41 -9.56
C ALA A 105 5.25 17.88 -9.72
N MET A 106 6.12 17.47 -8.80
CA MET A 106 7.56 17.80 -8.88
C MET A 106 8.31 16.97 -9.92
N LEU A 107 7.79 15.79 -10.27
CA LEU A 107 8.39 14.87 -11.23
C LEU A 107 7.37 14.53 -12.32
N PRO A 108 7.78 14.52 -13.60
CA PRO A 108 6.89 14.20 -14.73
C PRO A 108 6.70 12.68 -14.90
N VAL A 109 6.55 11.95 -13.79
CA VAL A 109 6.49 10.48 -13.79
C VAL A 109 5.25 10.02 -13.03
N ASN A 110 4.48 9.09 -13.61
CA ASN A 110 3.38 8.46 -12.88
C ASN A 110 3.94 7.59 -11.76
N MET A 111 3.70 7.97 -10.50
CA MET A 111 4.26 7.29 -9.34
C MET A 111 3.70 5.88 -9.15
N TRP A 112 2.57 5.52 -9.79
CA TRP A 112 2.08 4.14 -9.83
C TRP A 112 3.10 3.18 -10.48
N TRP A 113 3.95 3.66 -11.39
CA TRP A 113 5.05 2.86 -11.95
C TRP A 113 6.05 2.40 -10.88
N THR A 114 6.27 3.23 -9.86
CA THR A 114 7.15 2.88 -8.73
C THR A 114 6.46 1.92 -7.75
N GLN A 115 5.12 1.93 -7.69
CA GLN A 115 4.36 1.05 -6.80
C GLN A 115 4.28 -0.38 -7.31
N ILE A 116 4.34 -0.61 -8.62
CA ILE A 116 4.36 -1.96 -9.21
C ILE A 116 5.53 -2.81 -8.68
N PRO A 117 6.81 -2.40 -8.78
CA PRO A 117 7.92 -3.21 -8.27
C PRO A 117 7.87 -3.39 -6.75
N VAL A 118 7.38 -2.40 -6.00
CA VAL A 118 7.18 -2.53 -4.55
C VAL A 118 6.11 -3.59 -4.25
N ALA A 119 4.96 -3.53 -4.91
CA ALA A 119 3.88 -4.50 -4.74
C ALA A 119 4.30 -5.91 -5.17
N ALA A 120 5.01 -6.05 -6.28
CA ALA A 120 5.57 -7.32 -6.73
C ALA A 120 6.57 -7.87 -5.71
N GLY A 121 7.45 -7.03 -5.17
CA GLY A 121 8.40 -7.40 -4.11
C GLY A 121 7.70 -7.91 -2.84
N LEU A 122 6.68 -7.19 -2.38
CA LEU A 122 5.88 -7.59 -1.21
C LEU A 122 5.09 -8.87 -1.48
N LEU A 123 4.53 -9.06 -2.68
CA LEU A 123 3.84 -10.29 -3.06
C LEU A 123 4.80 -11.50 -3.10
N MET A 124 6.01 -11.33 -3.64
CA MET A 124 7.04 -12.38 -3.61
C MET A 124 7.42 -12.77 -2.19
N LEU A 125 7.64 -11.78 -1.30
CA LEU A 125 7.86 -12.04 0.13
C LEU A 125 6.66 -12.73 0.78
N ASN A 126 5.46 -12.39 0.33
CA ASN A 126 4.24 -12.98 0.86
C ASN A 126 4.11 -14.46 0.50
N LEU A 127 4.41 -14.84 -0.74
CA LEU A 127 4.41 -16.23 -1.19
C LEU A 127 5.47 -17.04 -0.43
N GLN A 128 6.65 -16.46 -0.21
CA GLN A 128 7.69 -17.09 0.61
C GLN A 128 7.21 -17.30 2.05
N ALA A 129 6.64 -16.27 2.68
CA ALA A 129 6.14 -16.33 4.05
C ALA A 129 5.02 -17.37 4.25
N VAL A 130 4.10 -17.49 3.29
CA VAL A 130 3.05 -18.53 3.35
C VAL A 130 3.63 -19.93 3.11
N GLY A 131 4.67 -20.03 2.29
CA GLY A 131 5.41 -21.27 2.04
C GLY A 131 6.40 -21.68 3.14
N GLU A 132 6.64 -20.83 4.15
CA GLU A 132 7.48 -21.18 5.30
C GLU A 132 6.81 -22.29 6.10
N LYS A 133 7.24 -23.54 5.88
CA LYS A 133 6.88 -24.67 6.74
C LYS A 133 7.37 -24.36 8.15
N GLY A 134 6.46 -24.50 9.12
CA GLY A 134 6.62 -24.13 10.52
C GLY A 134 8.05 -24.25 11.07
N LYS A 135 8.71 -23.10 11.19
CA LYS A 135 9.68 -22.85 12.26
C LYS A 135 9.07 -21.88 13.29
N ALA A 136 7.80 -22.10 13.60
CA ALA A 136 7.17 -21.56 14.79
C ALA A 136 6.72 -22.78 15.61
N ALA A 137 7.62 -23.16 16.52
CA ALA A 137 7.25 -23.77 17.79
C ALA A 137 6.39 -22.78 18.60
#